data_AF-A0A7Y5IGD2-F1
#
_entry.id   AF-A0A7Y5IGD2-F1
#
_cell.length_a   1.000
_cell.length_b   1.000
_cell.length_c   1.000
_cell.angle_alpha   90.00
_cell.angle_beta   90.00
_cell.angle_gamma   90.00
#
_symmetry.space_group_name_H-M   'P 1'
#
loop_
_entity.id
_entity.type
_entity.pdbx_description
1 polymer ?
#
loop_
_entity_poly.entity_id
_entity_poly.type
_entity_poly.pdbx_seq_one_letter_code
_entity_poly.pdbx_strand_id
1 'polypeptide(L)'
;MTLIVRSAAVLLFLTLLFTAGLSAQNGEVDIIYLKNGKTVVGTIVEKIEGKTVVIETKEGTELIDYADIKEMVKEFVPSVSGLAPMNANAGASVVIYGSFPASRPAKSSVTFGGVEATITQWRKDKITVTVPALGSGQHEVVVTIGGQQGAAEDRFTLSGGSTQQQQMLQQRNRKMEEKQSEPVQEEFAPSGNQLDGFWFNVSMAKAAGVFGAVEGDEAGFAKNGYSYGFEVRAKVEENLFVPVGFQFATNELNLDELNKNNPGAFTSDDETYLHMWITLGLGVALNFSPETYLFASADAGLMVAHRPDLEAKIIDFKVESADAFTGGYGYSVGLVAGNSFSFGMKYFTATPTYTISSSIGGNSAEEELDQKTNLMLLFVAINFD
;
A
#
# COMPACT_ATOMS: atom_id res chain seq x y z
N MET A 1 79.58 2.82 -13.70
CA MET A 1 78.53 3.86 -13.77
C MET A 1 77.58 3.48 -14.89
N THR A 2 76.74 2.47 -14.65
CA THR A 2 75.96 1.81 -15.72
C THR A 2 74.66 1.28 -15.14
N LEU A 3 73.81 2.19 -14.62
CA LEU A 3 72.54 1.79 -14.00
C LEU A 3 71.47 2.89 -14.06
N ILE A 4 71.51 3.78 -15.07
CA ILE A 4 70.52 4.87 -15.23
C ILE A 4 69.64 4.68 -16.48
N VAL A 5 69.90 3.69 -17.36
CA VAL A 5 69.23 3.61 -18.67
C VAL A 5 68.19 2.48 -18.78
N ARG A 6 67.56 2.05 -17.67
CA ARG A 6 66.41 1.12 -17.75
C ARG A 6 65.08 1.63 -17.19
N SER A 7 65.00 2.87 -16.70
CA SER A 7 63.78 3.38 -16.06
C SER A 7 63.03 4.47 -16.84
N ALA A 8 63.49 4.88 -18.02
CA ALA A 8 62.83 5.94 -18.80
C ALA A 8 61.96 5.41 -19.97
N ALA A 9 62.14 4.16 -20.39
CA ALA A 9 61.44 3.60 -21.55
C ALA A 9 60.07 2.97 -21.22
N VAL A 10 59.80 2.66 -19.95
CA VAL A 10 58.52 2.07 -19.52
C VAL A 10 57.47 3.16 -19.22
N LEU A 11 57.90 4.36 -18.85
CA LEU A 11 56.99 5.46 -18.48
C LEU A 11 56.40 6.21 -19.70
N LEU A 12 57.01 6.10 -20.88
CA LEU A 12 56.59 6.83 -22.09
C LEU A 12 55.59 6.06 -22.97
N PHE A 13 55.35 4.77 -22.71
CA PHE A 13 54.47 3.93 -23.55
C PHE A 13 53.07 3.69 -22.96
N LEU A 14 52.77 4.22 -21.76
CA LEU A 14 51.47 4.04 -21.09
C LEU A 14 50.57 5.29 -21.08
N THR A 15 50.97 6.40 -21.72
CA THR A 15 50.21 7.66 -21.73
C THR A 15 49.36 7.87 -22.98
N LEU A 16 49.26 6.87 -23.87
CA LEU A 16 48.61 7.03 -25.17
C LEU A 16 47.70 5.85 -25.53
N LEU A 17 46.75 5.51 -24.65
CA LEU A 17 45.48 4.82 -24.97
C LEU A 17 44.55 4.94 -23.76
N PHE A 18 43.27 5.22 -24.04
CA PHE A 18 42.13 5.31 -23.11
C PHE A 18 41.82 6.70 -22.50
N THR A 19 41.43 7.63 -23.37
CA THR A 19 40.21 8.41 -23.09
C THR A 19 39.00 7.57 -23.49
N ALA A 20 38.00 7.53 -22.60
CA ALA A 20 36.73 6.79 -22.68
C ALA A 20 36.81 5.31 -22.23
N GLY A 21 36.42 5.10 -20.97
CA GLY A 21 36.15 3.75 -20.47
C GLY A 21 36.39 3.54 -18.98
N LEU A 22 36.09 4.51 -18.09
CA LEU A 22 35.75 4.14 -16.71
C LEU A 22 34.35 3.47 -16.72
N SER A 23 34.25 2.34 -17.42
CA SER A 23 33.16 1.39 -17.27
C SER A 23 33.37 0.78 -15.90
N ALA A 24 32.50 1.16 -14.95
CA ALA A 24 32.31 0.59 -13.63
C ALA A 24 32.97 -0.79 -13.45
N GLN A 25 34.21 -0.79 -12.97
CA GLN A 25 34.92 -1.99 -12.53
C GLN A 25 34.31 -2.40 -11.20
N ASN A 26 33.17 -3.10 -11.21
CA ASN A 26 32.60 -3.88 -10.10
C ASN A 26 32.65 -3.31 -8.66
N GLY A 27 32.85 -2.02 -8.40
CA GLY A 27 33.06 -1.45 -7.05
C GLY A 27 34.32 -1.91 -6.30
N GLU A 28 35.15 -2.80 -6.86
CA GLU A 28 36.37 -3.30 -6.20
C GLU A 28 37.55 -2.34 -6.42
N VAL A 29 38.20 -1.96 -5.32
CA VAL A 29 39.40 -1.11 -5.30
C VAL A 29 40.53 -1.82 -4.58
N ASP A 30 41.74 -1.59 -5.06
CA ASP A 30 42.96 -1.97 -4.37
C ASP A 30 43.35 -0.85 -3.39
N ILE A 31 43.66 -1.24 -2.16
CA ILE A 31 44.08 -0.35 -1.08
C ILE A 31 45.49 -0.74 -0.63
N ILE A 32 46.40 0.23 -0.67
CA ILE A 32 47.79 0.06 -0.27
C ILE A 32 48.00 0.87 1.01
N TYR A 33 48.23 0.17 2.12
CA TYR A 33 48.66 0.76 3.38
C TYR A 33 50.18 0.88 3.38
N LEU A 34 50.70 2.10 3.50
CA LEU A 34 52.14 2.35 3.58
C LEU A 34 52.62 2.36 5.04
N LYS A 35 53.89 2.01 5.25
CA LYS A 35 54.54 1.97 6.57
C LYS A 35 54.57 3.34 7.26
N ASN A 36 54.53 4.42 6.49
CA ASN A 36 54.46 5.79 6.99
C ASN A 36 53.04 6.23 7.41
N GLY A 37 52.03 5.37 7.24
CA GLY A 37 50.63 5.65 7.60
C GLY A 37 49.77 6.24 6.47
N LYS A 38 50.34 6.56 5.29
CA LYS A 38 49.55 6.96 4.11
C LYS A 38 48.80 5.73 3.56
N THR A 39 47.57 5.95 3.11
CA THR A 39 46.77 4.96 2.37
C THR A 39 46.57 5.44 0.94
N VAL A 40 46.75 4.55 -0.03
CA VAL A 40 46.51 4.83 -1.46
C VAL A 40 45.40 3.92 -1.96
N VAL A 41 44.38 4.49 -2.60
CA VAL A 41 43.19 3.77 -3.08
C VAL A 41 43.07 3.95 -4.58
N GLY A 42 42.90 2.85 -5.32
CA GLY A 42 42.84 2.88 -6.78
C GLY A 42 42.79 1.47 -7.38
N THR A 43 43.21 1.34 -8.63
CA THR A 43 43.35 0.05 -9.31
C THR A 43 44.83 -0.23 -9.54
N ILE A 44 45.35 -1.35 -9.03
CA ILE A 44 46.74 -1.75 -9.30
C ILE A 44 46.83 -2.19 -10.77
N VAL A 45 47.61 -1.46 -11.56
CA VAL A 45 47.81 -1.72 -13.00
C VAL A 45 49.11 -2.48 -13.27
N GLU A 46 50.10 -2.37 -12.40
CA GLU A 46 51.34 -3.14 -12.49
C GLU A 46 51.87 -3.49 -11.10
N LYS A 47 52.30 -4.74 -10.91
CA LYS A 47 52.95 -5.21 -9.69
C LYS A 47 54.22 -5.97 -10.04
N ILE A 48 55.37 -5.43 -9.67
CA ILE A 48 56.65 -6.13 -9.72
C ILE A 48 57.03 -6.51 -8.29
N GLU A 49 56.85 -7.78 -7.93
CA GLU A 49 57.11 -8.30 -6.60
C GLU A 49 58.51 -7.92 -6.08
N GLY A 50 58.55 -7.32 -4.88
CA GLY A 50 59.78 -6.87 -4.24
C GLY A 50 60.43 -5.62 -4.86
N LYS A 51 59.79 -4.96 -5.83
CA LYS A 51 60.29 -3.71 -6.43
C LYS A 51 59.27 -2.57 -6.36
N THR A 52 58.24 -2.60 -7.20
CA THR A 52 57.32 -1.47 -7.37
C THR A 52 55.89 -1.93 -7.60
N VAL A 53 54.95 -1.12 -7.14
CA VAL A 53 53.52 -1.23 -7.45
C VAL A 53 53.08 0.07 -8.11
N VAL A 54 52.40 -0.05 -9.24
CA VAL A 54 51.78 1.08 -9.95
C VAL A 54 50.28 1.00 -9.75
N ILE A 55 49.70 2.07 -9.20
CA ILE A 55 48.28 2.17 -8.90
C ILE A 55 47.68 3.40 -9.59
N GLU A 56 46.58 3.21 -10.31
CA GLU A 56 45.80 4.30 -10.87
C GLU A 56 44.77 4.79 -9.86
N THR A 57 44.92 6.04 -9.43
CA THR A 57 44.00 6.71 -8.50
C THR A 57 43.15 7.74 -9.25
N LYS A 58 42.17 8.34 -8.57
CA LYS A 58 41.42 9.48 -9.11
C LYS A 58 42.29 10.71 -9.40
N GLU A 59 43.43 10.85 -8.72
CA GLU A 59 44.37 11.97 -8.87
C GLU A 59 45.45 11.68 -9.93
N GLY A 60 45.49 10.45 -10.47
CA GLY A 60 46.46 9.98 -11.45
C GLY A 60 47.20 8.73 -10.98
N THR A 61 48.22 8.35 -11.74
CA THR A 61 49.03 7.16 -11.48
C THR A 61 50.07 7.44 -10.39
N GLU A 62 50.06 6.63 -9.32
CA GLU A 62 51.12 6.62 -8.30
C GLU A 62 52.02 5.39 -8.48
N LEU A 63 53.34 5.58 -8.37
CA LEU A 63 54.33 4.51 -8.32
C LEU A 63 54.89 4.40 -6.89
N ILE A 64 54.74 3.23 -6.29
CA ILE A 64 55.03 2.97 -4.88
C ILE A 64 56.15 1.93 -4.79
N ASP A 65 57.18 2.19 -3.98
CA ASP A 65 58.21 1.20 -3.66
C ASP A 65 57.63 0.09 -2.80
N TYR A 66 57.87 -1.16 -3.18
CA TYR A 66 57.40 -2.33 -2.44
C TYR A 66 57.91 -2.35 -1.00
N ALA A 67 59.09 -1.78 -0.73
CA ALA A 67 59.67 -1.69 0.59
C ALA A 67 58.87 -0.79 1.54
N ASP A 68 58.10 0.16 1.02
CA ASP A 68 57.29 1.09 1.81
C ASP A 68 55.89 0.54 2.11
N ILE A 69 55.49 -0.55 1.46
CA ILE A 69 54.18 -1.18 1.64
C ILE A 69 54.16 -1.94 2.97
N LYS A 70 53.16 -1.64 3.78
CA LYS A 70 52.80 -2.41 4.98
C LYS A 70 51.87 -3.56 4.61
N GLU A 71 50.81 -3.27 3.86
CA GLU A 71 49.79 -4.23 3.49
C GLU A 71 49.09 -3.79 2.19
N MET A 72 48.66 -4.75 1.38
CA MET A 72 47.77 -4.52 0.24
C MET A 72 46.52 -5.35 0.45
N VAL A 73 45.37 -4.69 0.39
CA VAL A 73 44.07 -5.35 0.50
C VAL A 73 43.20 -4.96 -0.69
N LYS A 74 42.27 -5.85 -1.03
CA LYS A 74 41.23 -5.56 -2.01
C LYS A 74 39.91 -5.40 -1.29
N GLU A 75 39.31 -4.24 -1.45
CA GLU A 75 38.06 -3.88 -0.79
C GLU A 75 37.02 -3.45 -1.81
N PHE A 76 35.77 -3.35 -1.37
CA PHE A 76 34.67 -2.94 -2.22
C PHE A 76 34.13 -1.60 -1.70
N VAL A 77 34.11 -0.57 -2.55
CA VAL A 77 33.46 0.70 -2.26
C VAL A 77 32.00 0.59 -2.69
N PRO A 78 31.04 0.50 -1.76
CA PRO A 78 29.62 0.45 -2.13
C PRO A 78 29.19 1.75 -2.79
N SER A 79 28.28 1.67 -3.76
CA SER A 79 27.54 2.82 -4.26
C SER A 79 26.08 2.64 -3.94
N VAL A 80 25.40 3.71 -3.53
CA VAL A 80 23.98 3.70 -3.21
C VAL A 80 23.27 4.66 -4.17
N SER A 81 22.51 4.10 -5.10
CA SER A 81 21.84 4.86 -6.16
C SER A 81 20.39 5.19 -5.84
N GLY A 82 19.80 4.61 -4.80
CA GLY A 82 18.43 4.94 -4.39
C GLY A 82 17.89 4.09 -3.25
N LEU A 83 16.76 4.54 -2.71
CA LEU A 83 16.05 3.94 -1.58
C LEU A 83 14.58 3.76 -1.95
N ALA A 84 14.00 2.59 -1.66
CA ALA A 84 12.56 2.37 -1.82
C ALA A 84 11.96 1.59 -0.63
N PRO A 85 10.97 2.15 0.08
CA PRO A 85 10.53 3.55 -0.01
C PRO A 85 11.59 4.53 0.53
N MET A 86 11.51 5.81 0.15
CA MET A 86 12.40 6.88 0.68
C MET A 86 11.88 7.49 1.99
N ASN A 87 10.70 7.07 2.44
CA ASN A 87 10.11 7.42 3.71
C ASN A 87 9.41 6.21 4.32
N ALA A 88 9.60 5.98 5.61
CA ALA A 88 8.89 4.94 6.36
C ALA A 88 9.03 5.16 7.87
N ASN A 89 8.36 4.33 8.66
CA ASN A 89 8.52 4.27 10.11
C ASN A 89 9.67 3.31 10.50
N ALA A 90 10.11 3.40 11.76
CA ALA A 90 11.00 2.39 12.34
C ALA A 90 10.35 1.00 12.24
N GLY A 91 11.15 -0.03 11.93
CA GLY A 91 10.66 -1.40 11.71
C GLY A 91 10.18 -1.69 10.29
N ALA A 92 9.99 -0.68 9.43
CA ALA A 92 9.63 -0.90 8.04
C ALA A 92 10.79 -1.52 7.23
N SER A 93 10.44 -2.22 6.14
CA SER A 93 11.41 -2.75 5.18
C SER A 93 11.77 -1.68 4.15
N VAL A 94 13.07 -1.45 3.93
CA VAL A 94 13.61 -0.55 2.91
C VAL A 94 14.58 -1.33 2.01
N VAL A 95 14.43 -1.15 0.70
CA VAL A 95 15.36 -1.65 -0.31
C VAL A 95 16.33 -0.53 -0.68
N ILE A 96 17.62 -0.81 -0.56
CA ILE A 96 18.72 0.04 -0.95
C ILE A 96 19.24 -0.47 -2.29
N TYR A 97 19.15 0.34 -3.33
CA TYR A 97 19.67 0.04 -4.67
C TYR A 97 21.10 0.57 -4.81
N GLY A 98 21.92 -0.14 -5.58
CA GLY A 98 23.31 0.25 -5.72
C GLY A 98 24.19 -0.79 -6.39
N SER A 99 25.50 -0.67 -6.17
CA SER A 99 26.48 -1.69 -6.54
C SER A 99 27.13 -2.23 -5.27
N PHE A 100 27.06 -3.55 -5.09
CA PHE A 100 27.54 -4.28 -3.93
C PHE A 100 28.22 -5.60 -4.37
N PRO A 101 29.04 -6.24 -3.52
CA PRO A 101 29.51 -7.60 -3.74
C PRO A 101 28.36 -8.61 -3.87
N ALA A 102 28.56 -9.68 -4.62
CA ALA A 102 27.55 -10.72 -4.83
C ALA A 102 27.16 -11.48 -3.54
N SER A 103 28.07 -11.58 -2.57
CA SER A 103 27.83 -12.15 -1.25
C SER A 103 28.15 -11.12 -0.17
N ARG A 104 27.41 -11.14 0.94
CA ARG A 104 27.62 -10.19 2.06
C ARG A 104 28.94 -10.47 2.78
N PRO A 105 29.91 -9.52 2.81
CA PRO A 105 31.11 -9.67 3.63
C PRO A 105 30.80 -9.57 5.13
N ALA A 106 31.60 -10.22 5.97
CA ALA A 106 31.38 -10.27 7.42
C ALA A 106 31.39 -8.89 8.10
N LYS A 107 32.21 -7.96 7.60
CA LYS A 107 32.29 -6.57 8.08
C LYS A 107 31.43 -5.65 7.21
N SER A 108 30.12 -5.90 7.16
CA SER A 108 29.17 -5.06 6.42
C SER A 108 28.00 -4.61 7.29
N SER A 109 27.75 -3.31 7.30
CA SER A 109 26.67 -2.67 8.03
C SER A 109 25.94 -1.65 7.16
N VAL A 110 24.69 -1.35 7.54
CA VAL A 110 23.91 -0.25 6.99
C VAL A 110 23.47 0.62 8.16
N THR A 111 23.60 1.93 8.05
CA THR A 111 23.12 2.86 9.08
C THR A 111 22.13 3.87 8.52
N PHE A 112 21.18 4.30 9.36
CA PHE A 112 20.26 5.41 9.12
C PHE A 112 20.55 6.46 10.19
N GLY A 113 21.03 7.63 9.79
CA GLY A 113 21.38 8.70 10.74
C GLY A 113 22.43 8.26 11.78
N GLY A 114 23.31 7.32 11.40
CA GLY A 114 24.31 6.73 12.29
C GLY A 114 23.83 5.54 13.15
N VAL A 115 22.52 5.21 13.14
CA VAL A 115 21.99 4.05 13.86
C VAL A 115 21.99 2.81 12.96
N GLU A 116 22.52 1.69 13.42
CA GLU A 116 22.65 0.46 12.65
C GLU A 116 21.29 -0.20 12.35
N ALA A 117 21.07 -0.53 11.08
CA ALA A 117 19.89 -1.22 10.56
C ALA A 117 20.12 -2.72 10.43
N THR A 118 19.03 -3.50 10.53
CA THR A 118 19.11 -4.96 10.36
C THR A 118 19.07 -5.31 8.88
N ILE A 119 20.16 -5.85 8.34
CA ILE A 119 20.20 -6.36 6.96
C ILE A 119 19.48 -7.72 6.86
N THR A 120 18.41 -7.79 6.08
CA THR A 120 17.57 -9.00 5.90
C THR A 120 17.86 -9.72 4.58
N GLN A 121 18.32 -9.00 3.54
CA GLN A 121 18.73 -9.59 2.27
C GLN A 121 19.91 -8.84 1.65
N TRP A 122 20.78 -9.57 0.95
CA TRP A 122 21.92 -9.00 0.24
C TRP A 122 22.02 -9.56 -1.18
N ARG A 123 22.21 -8.69 -2.16
CA ARG A 123 22.50 -9.01 -3.56
C ARG A 123 23.47 -7.97 -4.13
N LYS A 124 24.09 -8.28 -5.26
CA LYS A 124 25.04 -7.39 -5.94
C LYS A 124 24.46 -6.02 -6.35
N ASP A 125 23.14 -5.95 -6.49
CA ASP A 125 22.40 -4.80 -7.01
C ASP A 125 21.44 -4.17 -5.99
N LYS A 126 21.20 -4.85 -4.86
CA LYS A 126 20.31 -4.36 -3.80
C LYS A 126 20.56 -5.00 -2.43
N ILE A 127 20.28 -4.24 -1.38
CA ILE A 127 20.28 -4.68 0.02
C ILE A 127 18.90 -4.38 0.60
N THR A 128 18.27 -5.35 1.25
CA THR A 128 17.03 -5.12 2.01
C THR A 128 17.37 -5.02 3.48
N VAL A 129 16.82 -4.00 4.14
CA VAL A 129 17.06 -3.70 5.56
C VAL A 129 15.77 -3.40 6.29
N THR A 130 15.77 -3.62 7.60
CA THR A 130 14.74 -3.12 8.52
C THR A 130 15.21 -1.81 9.13
N VAL A 131 14.41 -0.75 8.99
CA VAL A 131 14.72 0.59 9.51
C VAL A 131 14.85 0.53 11.04
N PRO A 132 15.94 1.05 11.64
CA PRO A 132 16.12 0.99 13.09
C PRO A 132 15.19 1.98 13.82
N ALA A 133 15.17 1.93 15.15
CA ALA A 133 14.50 2.94 15.96
C ALA A 133 15.41 4.18 16.07
N LEU A 134 15.04 5.27 15.39
CA LEU A 134 15.71 6.58 15.48
C LEU A 134 14.68 7.73 15.54
N GLY A 135 15.15 8.97 15.75
CA GLY A 135 14.27 10.14 15.81
C GLY A 135 13.60 10.46 14.47
N SER A 136 12.43 11.09 14.48
CA SER A 136 11.76 11.54 13.25
C SER A 136 12.59 12.59 12.48
N GLY A 137 12.50 12.60 11.16
CA GLY A 137 13.19 13.59 10.31
C GLY A 137 13.99 12.96 9.17
N GLN A 138 14.87 13.76 8.56
CA GLN A 138 15.69 13.32 7.43
C GLN A 138 17.05 12.79 7.87
N HIS A 139 17.37 11.57 7.44
CA HIS A 139 18.55 10.82 7.84
C HIS A 139 19.36 10.39 6.64
N GLU A 140 20.68 10.46 6.78
CA GLU A 140 21.60 9.89 5.80
C GLU A 140 21.59 8.36 5.91
N VAL A 141 21.64 7.67 4.77
CA VAL A 141 21.78 6.21 4.73
C VAL A 141 23.16 5.86 4.22
N VAL A 142 23.93 5.13 5.02
CA VAL A 142 25.31 4.76 4.71
C VAL A 142 25.45 3.24 4.72
N VAL A 143 25.96 2.68 3.62
CA VAL A 143 26.38 1.28 3.53
C VAL A 143 27.89 1.23 3.76
N THR A 144 28.34 0.39 4.70
CA THR A 144 29.76 0.15 4.96
C THR A 144 30.13 -1.27 4.58
N ILE A 145 31.21 -1.45 3.82
CA ILE A 145 31.77 -2.76 3.43
C ILE A 145 33.26 -2.74 3.65
N GLY A 146 33.77 -3.59 4.55
CA GLY A 146 35.21 -3.75 4.77
C GLY A 146 35.92 -2.51 5.36
N GLY A 147 35.19 -1.43 5.63
CA GLY A 147 35.75 -0.13 6.04
C GLY A 147 35.43 0.99 5.04
N GLN A 148 35.02 0.65 3.82
CA GLN A 148 34.60 1.61 2.80
C GLN A 148 33.13 1.96 2.94
N GLN A 149 32.79 3.25 2.77
CA GLN A 149 31.44 3.76 2.90
C GLN A 149 30.88 4.23 1.56
N GLY A 150 29.58 4.01 1.38
CA GLY A 150 28.77 4.52 0.29
C GLY A 150 27.51 5.12 0.86
N ALA A 151 27.36 6.43 0.75
CA ALA A 151 26.18 7.15 1.18
C ALA A 151 25.16 7.23 0.04
N ALA A 152 23.87 7.19 0.38
CA ALA A 152 22.80 7.52 -0.55
C ALA A 152 22.88 8.99 -0.95
N GLU A 153 22.61 9.30 -2.23
CA GLU A 153 22.51 10.69 -2.70
C GLU A 153 21.32 11.42 -2.04
N ASP A 154 20.21 10.71 -1.85
CA ASP A 154 19.00 11.23 -1.19
C ASP A 154 18.92 10.86 0.29
N ARG A 155 18.27 11.74 1.08
CA ARG A 155 18.00 11.49 2.51
C ARG A 155 16.74 10.65 2.70
N PHE A 156 16.80 9.70 3.62
CA PHE A 156 15.65 8.93 4.06
C PHE A 156 14.82 9.71 5.08
N THR A 157 13.50 9.78 4.91
CA THR A 157 12.62 10.47 5.87
C THR A 157 11.96 9.47 6.81
N LEU A 158 12.31 9.52 8.09
CA LEU A 158 11.57 8.80 9.11
C LEU A 158 10.33 9.62 9.48
N SER A 159 9.15 9.11 9.13
CA SER A 159 7.89 9.69 9.56
C SER A 159 7.75 9.45 11.07
N GLY A 160 7.72 10.53 11.85
CA GLY A 160 7.48 10.41 13.28
C GLY A 160 6.02 10.10 13.55
N GLY A 161 5.74 9.03 14.30
CA GLY A 161 4.62 9.10 15.25
C GLY A 161 4.87 10.32 16.12
N SER A 162 3.95 11.28 16.10
CA SER A 162 4.16 12.61 16.67
C SER A 162 4.69 12.52 18.11
N THR A 163 5.54 13.46 18.54
CA THR A 163 6.00 13.55 19.94
C THR A 163 4.83 13.49 20.94
N GLN A 164 3.63 13.92 20.52
CA GLN A 164 2.37 13.73 21.26
C GLN A 164 2.01 12.26 21.49
N GLN A 165 2.18 11.36 20.52
CA GLN A 165 1.90 9.93 20.67
C GLN A 165 2.87 9.26 21.65
N GLN A 166 4.15 9.63 21.63
CA GLN A 166 5.12 9.16 22.62
C GLN A 166 4.86 9.73 24.02
N GLN A 167 4.45 11.00 24.12
CA GLN A 167 4.02 11.60 25.39
C GLN A 167 2.73 10.94 25.92
N MET A 168 1.78 10.58 25.05
CA MET A 168 0.58 9.82 25.43
C MET A 168 0.91 8.41 25.91
N LEU A 169 1.89 7.73 25.31
CA LEU A 169 2.37 6.42 25.77
C LEU A 169 3.08 6.50 27.13
N GLN A 170 3.89 7.53 27.36
CA GLN A 170 4.51 7.75 28.68
C GLN A 170 3.46 8.08 29.75
N GLN A 171 2.46 8.90 29.43
CA GLN A 171 1.32 9.17 30.32
C GLN A 171 0.50 7.90 30.60
N ARG A 172 0.30 7.04 29.59
CA ARG A 172 -0.36 5.74 29.76
C ARG A 172 0.43 4.81 30.68
N ASN A 173 1.75 4.72 30.51
CA ASN A 173 2.61 3.88 31.36
C ASN A 173 2.62 4.39 32.81
N ARG A 174 2.69 5.70 33.01
CA ARG A 174 2.57 6.32 34.35
C ARG A 174 1.23 6.03 35.01
N LYS A 175 0.12 6.10 34.24
CA LYS A 175 -1.20 5.70 34.74
C LYS A 175 -1.28 4.21 35.08
N MET A 176 -0.55 3.34 34.38
CA MET A 176 -0.50 1.90 34.68
C MET A 176 0.27 1.61 35.97
N GLU A 177 1.36 2.34 36.22
CA GLU A 177 2.14 2.24 37.48
C GLU A 177 1.32 2.73 38.68
N GLU A 178 0.56 3.82 38.53
CA GLU A 178 -0.37 4.30 39.57
C GLU A 178 -1.49 3.29 39.84
N LYS A 179 -2.02 2.62 38.80
CA LYS A 179 -3.06 1.59 38.91
C LYS A 179 -2.60 0.28 39.57
N GLN A 180 -1.29 -0.01 39.60
CA GLN A 180 -0.72 -1.17 40.30
C GLN A 180 -0.64 -1.00 41.83
N SER A 181 -0.88 0.21 42.36
CA SER A 181 -0.80 0.50 43.79
C SER A 181 -2.14 0.40 44.54
N GLU A 182 -3.25 0.14 43.85
CA GLU A 182 -4.57 -0.05 44.46
C GLU A 182 -4.89 -1.55 44.69
N PRO A 183 -5.58 -1.92 45.79
CA PRO A 183 -5.84 -3.30 46.13
C PRO A 183 -6.81 -3.96 45.13
N VAL A 184 -6.40 -5.13 44.65
CA VAL A 184 -7.05 -5.92 43.59
C VAL A 184 -8.46 -6.34 43.99
N GLN A 185 -9.46 -5.83 43.27
CA GLN A 185 -10.70 -6.58 43.02
C GLN A 185 -10.55 -7.31 41.69
N GLU A 186 -10.81 -8.60 41.73
CA GLU A 186 -10.68 -9.54 40.61
C GLU A 186 -11.71 -9.21 39.54
N GLU A 187 -11.34 -8.38 38.57
CA GLU A 187 -12.14 -8.10 37.38
C GLU A 187 -11.69 -9.05 36.27
N PHE A 188 -12.60 -9.94 35.85
CA PHE A 188 -12.44 -10.82 34.70
C PHE A 188 -11.96 -10.01 33.49
N ALA A 189 -10.74 -10.26 33.01
CA ALA A 189 -10.26 -9.65 31.77
C ALA A 189 -11.09 -10.19 30.60
N PRO A 190 -11.81 -9.35 29.82
CA PRO A 190 -12.30 -9.78 28.53
C PRO A 190 -11.10 -9.89 27.60
N SER A 191 -10.93 -11.04 26.95
CA SER A 191 -10.13 -11.15 25.73
C SER A 191 -10.74 -10.18 24.71
N GLY A 192 -10.16 -8.97 24.64
CA GLY A 192 -10.88 -7.79 24.18
C GLY A 192 -11.28 -7.87 22.71
N ASN A 193 -12.58 -7.72 22.46
CA ASN A 193 -13.14 -7.30 21.19
C ASN A 193 -12.47 -5.98 20.80
N GLN A 194 -11.43 -6.04 19.96
CA GLN A 194 -10.76 -4.85 19.45
C GLN A 194 -11.45 -4.47 18.13
N LEU A 195 -11.88 -3.22 18.01
CA LEU A 195 -12.36 -2.68 16.75
C LEU A 195 -11.18 -2.68 15.76
N ASP A 196 -11.40 -3.29 14.59
CA ASP A 196 -10.41 -3.33 13.50
C ASP A 196 -10.36 -1.98 12.77
N GLY A 197 -11.47 -1.23 12.79
CA GLY A 197 -11.55 0.13 12.25
C GLY A 197 -12.98 0.57 11.93
N PHE A 198 -13.06 1.77 11.37
CA PHE A 198 -14.26 2.34 10.75
C PHE A 198 -13.95 2.69 9.29
N TRP A 199 -14.82 2.30 8.38
CA TRP A 199 -14.67 2.53 6.94
C TRP A 199 -15.80 3.41 6.44
N PHE A 200 -15.46 4.52 5.78
CA PHE A 200 -16.41 5.28 4.98
C PHE A 200 -16.15 5.03 3.50
N ASN A 201 -17.16 4.59 2.75
CA ASN A 201 -17.03 4.26 1.34
C ASN A 201 -17.93 5.12 0.44
N VAL A 202 -17.41 5.40 -0.76
CA VAL A 202 -18.16 5.93 -1.90
C VAL A 202 -17.99 4.96 -3.07
N SER A 203 -19.06 4.72 -3.82
CA SER A 203 -19.05 3.71 -4.87
C SER A 203 -19.86 4.11 -6.09
N MET A 204 -19.49 3.55 -7.24
CA MET A 204 -20.40 3.48 -8.38
C MET A 204 -21.38 2.33 -8.15
N ALA A 205 -22.68 2.60 -8.32
CA ALA A 205 -23.74 1.64 -8.11
C ALA A 205 -24.26 1.12 -9.44
N LYS A 206 -23.77 -0.06 -9.85
CA LYS A 206 -24.24 -0.73 -11.05
C LYS A 206 -25.46 -1.57 -10.72
N ALA A 207 -26.59 -1.20 -11.31
CA ALA A 207 -27.79 -2.02 -11.33
C ALA A 207 -27.48 -3.33 -12.08
N ALA A 208 -27.76 -4.45 -11.44
CA ALA A 208 -27.56 -5.78 -11.99
C ALA A 208 -28.73 -6.67 -11.55
N GLY A 209 -29.98 -6.26 -11.77
CA GLY A 209 -31.15 -7.09 -11.55
C GLY A 209 -32.33 -6.77 -12.46
N VAL A 210 -33.46 -7.44 -12.19
CA VAL A 210 -34.71 -7.25 -12.94
C VAL A 210 -35.41 -6.03 -12.35
N PHE A 211 -34.96 -4.83 -12.72
CA PHE A 211 -35.65 -3.57 -12.42
C PHE A 211 -36.88 -3.41 -13.33
N GLY A 212 -37.84 -4.33 -13.22
CA GLY A 212 -39.13 -4.26 -13.90
C GLY A 212 -39.21 -4.83 -15.33
N ALA A 213 -38.22 -5.60 -15.82
CA ALA A 213 -38.29 -6.23 -17.14
C ALA A 213 -38.90 -7.65 -17.09
N VAL A 214 -39.75 -7.99 -18.06
CA VAL A 214 -40.38 -9.32 -18.14
C VAL A 214 -39.46 -10.36 -18.81
N GLU A 215 -38.47 -9.93 -19.61
CA GLU A 215 -37.44 -10.79 -20.22
C GLU A 215 -36.27 -9.94 -20.80
N GLY A 216 -35.02 -10.24 -20.43
CA GLY A 216 -33.80 -9.71 -21.08
C GLY A 216 -33.14 -8.46 -20.46
N ASP A 217 -31.79 -8.42 -20.58
CA ASP A 217 -30.78 -7.50 -20.01
C ASP A 217 -30.77 -7.30 -18.48
N GLU A 218 -29.59 -7.52 -17.89
CA GLU A 218 -29.37 -7.65 -16.44
C GLU A 218 -29.70 -6.39 -15.61
N ALA A 219 -30.01 -5.23 -16.20
CA ALA A 219 -30.28 -3.99 -15.47
C ALA A 219 -31.75 -3.52 -15.50
N GLY A 220 -32.62 -4.18 -16.27
CA GLY A 220 -33.99 -3.70 -16.50
C GLY A 220 -34.01 -2.24 -16.98
N PHE A 221 -34.91 -1.42 -16.40
CA PHE A 221 -35.01 0.01 -16.71
C PHE A 221 -34.19 0.91 -15.78
N ALA A 222 -33.20 0.41 -15.05
CA ALA A 222 -32.36 1.23 -14.18
C ALA A 222 -31.01 1.59 -14.84
N LYS A 223 -30.62 2.86 -14.76
CA LYS A 223 -29.28 3.34 -15.10
C LYS A 223 -28.31 3.07 -13.96
N ASN A 224 -27.00 3.16 -14.23
CA ASN A 224 -25.99 3.21 -13.18
C ASN A 224 -26.21 4.46 -12.31
N GLY A 225 -25.93 4.35 -11.03
CA GLY A 225 -25.94 5.48 -10.12
C GLY A 225 -24.77 5.45 -9.15
N TYR A 226 -25.01 5.94 -7.94
CA TYR A 226 -23.97 6.15 -6.94
C TYR A 226 -24.40 5.60 -5.59
N SER A 227 -23.42 5.24 -4.78
CA SER A 227 -23.67 4.84 -3.40
C SER A 227 -22.65 5.45 -2.46
N TYR A 228 -23.07 5.61 -1.21
CA TYR A 228 -22.17 5.86 -0.10
C TYR A 228 -22.57 4.95 1.05
N GLY A 229 -21.61 4.61 1.89
CA GLY A 229 -21.85 3.71 3.00
C GLY A 229 -20.79 3.84 4.06
N PHE A 230 -21.05 3.21 5.19
CA PHE A 230 -20.04 3.01 6.21
C PHE A 230 -20.07 1.57 6.68
N GLU A 231 -18.94 1.11 7.17
CA GLU A 231 -18.79 -0.23 7.72
C GLU A 231 -17.91 -0.16 8.95
N VAL A 232 -18.31 -0.86 10.00
CA VAL A 232 -17.48 -1.09 11.19
C VAL A 232 -17.09 -2.55 11.18
N ARG A 233 -15.82 -2.86 11.37
CA ARG A 233 -15.36 -4.25 11.51
C ARG A 233 -14.86 -4.46 12.92
N ALA A 234 -15.45 -5.42 13.61
CA ALA A 234 -14.93 -5.90 14.87
C ALA A 234 -14.03 -7.11 14.60
N LYS A 235 -12.78 -7.05 15.06
CA LYS A 235 -11.86 -8.18 14.93
C LYS A 235 -12.21 -9.24 15.97
N VAL A 236 -12.39 -10.47 15.53
CA VAL A 236 -12.64 -11.63 16.40
C VAL A 236 -11.35 -12.40 16.62
N GLU A 237 -10.62 -12.67 15.53
CA GLU A 237 -9.29 -13.27 15.53
C GLU A 237 -8.41 -12.57 14.48
N GLU A 238 -7.13 -12.96 14.38
CA GLU A 238 -6.16 -12.34 13.46
C GLU A 238 -6.67 -12.22 12.01
N ASN A 239 -7.39 -13.25 11.54
CA ASN A 239 -7.90 -13.37 10.17
C ASN A 239 -9.43 -13.37 10.10
N LEU A 240 -10.14 -13.13 11.20
CA LEU A 240 -11.60 -13.26 11.30
C LEU A 240 -12.20 -11.96 11.86
N PHE A 241 -13.19 -11.41 11.16
CA PHE A 241 -13.86 -10.18 11.58
C PHE A 241 -15.38 -10.24 11.35
N VAL A 242 -16.10 -9.38 12.07
CA VAL A 242 -17.54 -9.18 11.93
C VAL A 242 -17.78 -7.77 11.38
N PRO A 243 -18.19 -7.63 10.11
CA PRO A 243 -18.63 -6.35 9.56
C PRO A 243 -20.07 -6.03 9.97
N VAL A 244 -20.30 -4.77 10.34
CA VAL A 244 -21.62 -4.14 10.45
C VAL A 244 -21.64 -2.99 9.46
N GLY A 245 -22.51 -3.08 8.47
CA GLY A 245 -22.55 -2.15 7.34
C GLY A 245 -23.84 -1.35 7.28
N PHE A 246 -23.72 -0.12 6.79
CA PHE A 246 -24.82 0.66 6.26
C PHE A 246 -24.49 1.06 4.82
N GLN A 247 -25.43 0.89 3.90
CA GLN A 247 -25.25 1.30 2.51
C GLN A 247 -26.48 2.05 2.03
N PHE A 248 -26.28 3.23 1.46
CA PHE A 248 -27.28 3.97 0.70
C PHE A 248 -26.87 3.95 -0.78
N ALA A 249 -27.78 3.58 -1.67
CA ALA A 249 -27.54 3.57 -3.11
C ALA A 249 -28.73 4.13 -3.88
N THR A 250 -28.44 4.86 -4.94
CA THR A 250 -29.44 5.35 -5.89
C THR A 250 -29.13 4.88 -7.30
N ASN A 251 -30.18 4.64 -8.08
CA ASN A 251 -30.15 4.40 -9.51
C ASN A 251 -31.27 5.23 -10.16
N GLU A 252 -31.07 5.69 -11.40
CA GLU A 252 -32.06 6.51 -12.10
C GLU A 252 -32.87 5.65 -13.08
N LEU A 253 -34.16 5.93 -13.23
CA LEU A 253 -35.03 5.30 -14.22
C LEU A 253 -34.59 5.67 -15.64
N ASN A 254 -34.61 4.70 -16.52
CA ASN A 254 -34.39 4.87 -17.95
C ASN A 254 -35.74 4.98 -18.66
N LEU A 255 -36.35 6.17 -18.60
CA LEU A 255 -37.60 6.46 -19.29
C LEU A 255 -37.51 6.27 -20.81
N ASP A 256 -36.34 6.51 -21.41
CA ASP A 256 -36.14 6.29 -22.86
C ASP A 256 -36.26 4.81 -23.22
N GLU A 257 -35.66 3.93 -22.42
CA GLU A 257 -35.77 2.49 -22.62
C GLU A 257 -37.17 1.97 -22.28
N LEU A 258 -37.82 2.51 -21.23
CA LEU A 258 -39.21 2.18 -20.88
C LEU A 258 -40.19 2.57 -22.00
N ASN A 259 -39.98 3.75 -22.61
CA ASN A 259 -40.82 4.28 -23.67
C ASN A 259 -40.37 3.91 -25.08
N LYS A 260 -39.35 3.04 -25.22
CA LYS A 260 -38.71 2.73 -26.51
C LYS A 260 -39.69 2.30 -27.60
N ASN A 261 -40.70 1.51 -27.22
CA ASN A 261 -41.72 1.02 -28.14
C ASN A 261 -42.94 1.95 -28.26
N ASN A 262 -43.16 2.83 -27.28
CA ASN A 262 -44.27 3.77 -27.24
C ASN A 262 -43.81 5.12 -26.66
N PRO A 263 -43.22 6.01 -27.48
CA PRO A 263 -42.64 7.26 -27.02
C PRO A 263 -43.64 8.12 -26.24
N GLY A 264 -43.27 8.52 -25.01
CA GLY A 264 -44.09 9.36 -24.14
C GLY A 264 -45.29 8.67 -23.49
N ALA A 265 -45.37 7.33 -23.57
CA ALA A 265 -46.43 6.57 -22.91
C ALA A 265 -46.37 6.74 -21.38
N PHE A 266 -45.17 6.72 -20.80
CA PHE A 266 -44.90 6.86 -19.38
C PHE A 266 -44.07 8.11 -19.08
N THR A 267 -44.41 8.81 -18.02
CA THR A 267 -43.61 9.85 -17.38
C THR A 267 -43.43 9.54 -15.90
N SER A 268 -42.52 10.25 -15.25
CA SER A 268 -42.27 10.11 -13.81
C SER A 268 -41.84 11.48 -13.25
N ASP A 269 -42.37 11.85 -12.10
CA ASP A 269 -41.95 13.06 -11.37
C ASP A 269 -40.72 12.77 -10.47
N ASP A 270 -40.49 11.50 -10.10
CA ASP A 270 -39.30 11.03 -9.39
C ASP A 270 -38.76 9.77 -10.06
N GLU A 271 -37.63 9.92 -10.73
CA GLU A 271 -36.95 8.85 -11.46
C GLU A 271 -35.99 8.03 -10.57
N THR A 272 -36.05 8.16 -9.24
CA THR A 272 -35.07 7.55 -8.33
C THR A 272 -35.49 6.17 -7.84
N TYR A 273 -34.68 5.14 -8.15
CA TYR A 273 -34.61 3.94 -7.33
C TYR A 273 -33.69 4.22 -6.14
N LEU A 274 -34.15 3.92 -4.92
CA LEU A 274 -33.38 4.12 -3.70
C LEU A 274 -33.35 2.84 -2.88
N HIS A 275 -32.15 2.42 -2.48
CA HIS A 275 -31.94 1.27 -1.62
C HIS A 275 -31.11 1.65 -0.40
N MET A 276 -31.62 1.29 0.77
CA MET A 276 -30.93 1.42 2.04
C MET A 276 -30.74 0.05 2.65
N TRP A 277 -29.50 -0.29 2.99
CA TRP A 277 -29.13 -1.55 3.61
C TRP A 277 -28.54 -1.34 4.98
N ILE A 278 -28.94 -2.19 5.92
CA ILE A 278 -28.22 -2.42 7.18
C ILE A 278 -27.82 -3.88 7.19
N THR A 279 -26.53 -4.16 7.34
CA THR A 279 -25.98 -5.50 7.21
C THR A 279 -25.14 -5.90 8.41
N LEU A 280 -25.13 -7.20 8.68
CA LEU A 280 -24.24 -7.88 9.62
C LEU A 280 -23.65 -9.09 8.89
N GLY A 281 -22.35 -9.28 9.00
CA GLY A 281 -21.69 -10.36 8.28
C GLY A 281 -20.64 -11.11 9.05
N LEU A 282 -19.97 -11.99 8.33
CA LEU A 282 -18.75 -12.66 8.73
C LEU A 282 -17.71 -12.47 7.63
N GLY A 283 -16.52 -12.04 8.01
CA GLY A 283 -15.44 -11.73 7.10
C GLY A 283 -14.14 -12.45 7.45
N VAL A 284 -13.39 -12.78 6.41
CA VAL A 284 -12.05 -13.36 6.51
C VAL A 284 -11.03 -12.44 5.86
N ALA A 285 -9.83 -12.37 6.46
CA ALA A 285 -8.72 -11.57 5.97
C ALA A 285 -7.49 -12.44 5.64
N LEU A 286 -6.85 -12.14 4.53
CA LEU A 286 -5.54 -12.67 4.13
C LEU A 286 -4.52 -11.56 4.35
N ASN A 287 -3.85 -11.60 5.50
CA ASN A 287 -2.91 -10.58 5.93
C ASN A 287 -1.57 -10.73 5.21
N PHE A 288 -1.12 -9.66 4.54
CA PHE A 288 0.25 -9.55 4.02
C PHE A 288 1.15 -8.76 4.98
N SER A 289 0.54 -7.82 5.71
CA SER A 289 1.12 -7.07 6.82
C SER A 289 -0.02 -6.63 7.76
N PRO A 290 0.27 -6.07 8.96
CA PRO A 290 -0.78 -5.59 9.86
C PRO A 290 -1.73 -4.56 9.24
N GLU A 291 -1.27 -3.80 8.24
CA GLU A 291 -2.03 -2.70 7.63
C GLU A 291 -2.45 -3.01 6.18
N THR A 292 -2.07 -4.17 5.64
CA THR A 292 -2.36 -4.51 4.23
C THR A 292 -2.83 -5.95 4.15
N TYR A 293 -4.09 -6.12 3.74
CA TYR A 293 -4.74 -7.41 3.67
C TYR A 293 -5.82 -7.44 2.60
N LEU A 294 -5.99 -8.60 1.97
CA LEU A 294 -7.22 -8.87 1.22
C LEU A 294 -8.31 -9.32 2.19
N PHE A 295 -9.55 -8.96 1.92
CA PHE A 295 -10.69 -9.49 2.67
C PHE A 295 -11.80 -9.98 1.75
N ALA A 296 -12.59 -10.88 2.31
CA ALA A 296 -13.89 -11.25 1.78
C ALA A 296 -14.90 -11.34 2.92
N SER A 297 -16.14 -10.91 2.71
CA SER A 297 -17.25 -11.12 3.65
C SER A 297 -18.49 -11.67 2.99
N ALA A 298 -19.29 -12.36 3.79
CA ALA A 298 -20.68 -12.69 3.50
C ALA A 298 -21.57 -12.01 4.54
N ASP A 299 -22.55 -11.27 4.08
CA ASP A 299 -23.40 -10.42 4.90
C ASP A 299 -24.86 -10.83 4.76
N ALA A 300 -25.62 -10.77 5.85
CA ALA A 300 -27.07 -10.80 5.85
C ALA A 300 -27.59 -9.43 6.27
N GLY A 301 -28.69 -8.97 5.70
CA GLY A 301 -29.16 -7.63 5.96
C GLY A 301 -30.62 -7.39 5.70
N LEU A 302 -31.05 -6.21 6.13
CA LEU A 302 -32.37 -5.67 5.89
C LEU A 302 -32.24 -4.55 4.87
N MET A 303 -33.17 -4.52 3.92
CA MET A 303 -33.26 -3.51 2.88
C MET A 303 -34.57 -2.74 3.01
N VAL A 304 -34.49 -1.41 2.97
CA VAL A 304 -35.60 -0.53 2.59
C VAL A 304 -35.39 -0.16 1.12
N ALA A 305 -36.41 -0.33 0.29
CA ALA A 305 -36.33 -0.03 -1.12
C ALA A 305 -37.51 0.83 -1.57
N HIS A 306 -37.18 1.89 -2.30
CA HIS A 306 -38.12 2.76 -2.99
C HIS A 306 -37.93 2.59 -4.50
N ARG A 307 -39.03 2.70 -5.24
CA ARG A 307 -39.02 2.68 -6.70
C ARG A 307 -39.76 3.91 -7.25
N PRO A 308 -39.36 4.39 -8.44
CA PRO A 308 -40.04 5.47 -9.15
C PRO A 308 -41.53 5.19 -9.34
N ASP A 309 -42.34 6.22 -9.09
CA ASP A 309 -43.73 6.28 -9.52
C ASP A 309 -43.82 6.53 -11.02
N LEU A 310 -44.84 5.99 -11.68
CA LEU A 310 -45.05 6.13 -13.12
C LEU A 310 -46.43 6.71 -13.42
N GLU A 311 -46.50 7.59 -14.41
CA GLU A 311 -47.74 8.18 -14.92
C GLU A 311 -47.88 7.85 -16.40
N ALA A 312 -48.98 7.20 -16.78
CA ALA A 312 -49.30 6.94 -18.18
C ALA A 312 -50.22 8.03 -18.76
N LYS A 313 -49.70 8.82 -19.70
CA LYS A 313 -50.38 10.01 -20.24
C LYS A 313 -51.62 9.74 -21.08
N ILE A 314 -51.81 8.50 -21.55
CA ILE A 314 -52.86 8.16 -22.51
C ILE A 314 -54.22 7.94 -21.81
N ILE A 315 -54.23 7.59 -20.51
CA ILE A 315 -55.45 7.17 -19.78
C ILE A 315 -55.56 7.65 -18.32
N ASP A 316 -54.91 8.77 -17.94
CA ASP A 316 -54.88 9.29 -16.55
C ASP A 316 -54.64 8.16 -15.54
N PHE A 317 -53.69 7.29 -15.88
CA PHE A 317 -53.34 6.10 -15.12
C PHE A 317 -52.08 6.39 -14.35
N LYS A 318 -52.19 6.37 -13.02
CA LYS A 318 -51.06 6.54 -12.12
C LYS A 318 -50.71 5.22 -11.47
N VAL A 319 -49.41 4.90 -11.42
CA VAL A 319 -48.82 3.76 -10.73
C VAL A 319 -47.95 4.31 -9.62
N GLU A 320 -48.45 4.25 -8.40
CA GLU A 320 -47.73 4.64 -7.19
C GLU A 320 -47.19 3.40 -6.50
N SER A 321 -45.98 3.49 -5.95
CA SER A 321 -45.34 2.38 -5.26
C SER A 321 -45.01 2.75 -3.83
N ALA A 322 -45.52 1.97 -2.88
CA ALA A 322 -45.11 2.10 -1.49
C ALA A 322 -43.68 1.58 -1.28
N ASP A 323 -42.97 2.15 -0.30
CA ASP A 323 -41.66 1.65 0.12
C ASP A 323 -41.75 0.19 0.58
N ALA A 324 -40.80 -0.64 0.15
CA ALA A 324 -40.73 -2.04 0.49
C ALA A 324 -39.63 -2.31 1.53
N PHE A 325 -39.91 -3.22 2.45
CA PHE A 325 -38.95 -3.72 3.43
C PHE A 325 -38.73 -5.22 3.24
N THR A 326 -37.48 -5.65 3.10
CA THR A 326 -37.19 -7.06 2.83
C THR A 326 -35.83 -7.48 3.39
N GLY A 327 -35.65 -8.78 3.58
CA GLY A 327 -34.37 -9.37 3.92
C GLY A 327 -33.54 -9.67 2.67
N GLY A 328 -32.22 -9.65 2.81
CA GLY A 328 -31.32 -10.00 1.73
C GLY A 328 -29.95 -10.42 2.22
N TYR A 329 -29.07 -10.69 1.27
CA TYR A 329 -27.69 -11.05 1.54
C TYR A 329 -26.76 -10.33 0.58
N GLY A 330 -25.50 -10.22 1.01
CA GLY A 330 -24.45 -9.59 0.23
C GLY A 330 -23.12 -10.27 0.40
N TYR A 331 -22.22 -9.93 -0.50
CA TYR A 331 -20.83 -10.37 -0.47
C TYR A 331 -19.94 -9.16 -0.73
N SER A 332 -18.81 -9.10 -0.03
CA SER A 332 -17.80 -8.10 -0.30
C SER A 332 -16.45 -8.75 -0.52
N VAL A 333 -15.65 -8.17 -1.40
CA VAL A 333 -14.24 -8.48 -1.57
C VAL A 333 -13.46 -7.18 -1.72
N GLY A 334 -12.29 -7.08 -1.12
CA GLY A 334 -11.49 -5.87 -1.25
C GLY A 334 -10.06 -6.02 -0.79
N LEU A 335 -9.26 -5.00 -1.09
CA LEU A 335 -7.92 -4.82 -0.58
C LEU A 335 -7.94 -3.62 0.37
N VAL A 336 -7.40 -3.83 1.56
CA VAL A 336 -6.97 -2.76 2.46
C VAL A 336 -5.50 -2.50 2.16
N ALA A 337 -5.16 -1.24 1.87
CA ALA A 337 -3.81 -0.81 1.52
C ALA A 337 -3.35 0.29 2.50
N GLY A 338 -2.65 -0.12 3.56
CA GLY A 338 -2.26 0.75 4.67
C GLY A 338 -3.45 1.15 5.54
N ASN A 339 -3.23 2.07 6.48
CA ASN A 339 -4.27 2.54 7.41
C ASN A 339 -5.27 3.53 6.80
N SER A 340 -5.14 3.92 5.53
CA SER A 340 -5.90 5.06 5.01
C SER A 340 -6.94 4.71 3.97
N PHE A 341 -6.71 3.67 3.14
CA PHE A 341 -7.59 3.41 2.01
C PHE A 341 -7.89 1.93 1.81
N SER A 342 -9.12 1.67 1.36
CA SER A 342 -9.53 0.38 0.84
C SER A 342 -10.17 0.55 -0.53
N PHE A 343 -10.09 -0.47 -1.35
CA PHE A 343 -10.84 -0.54 -2.59
C PHE A 343 -11.37 -1.95 -2.78
N GLY A 344 -12.49 -2.07 -3.46
CA GLY A 344 -13.09 -3.38 -3.66
C GLY A 344 -14.47 -3.32 -4.27
N MET A 345 -15.19 -4.41 -4.11
CA MET A 345 -16.50 -4.60 -4.66
C MET A 345 -17.45 -5.15 -3.61
N LYS A 346 -18.69 -4.67 -3.61
CA LYS A 346 -19.81 -5.28 -2.87
C LYS A 346 -20.89 -5.72 -3.85
N TYR A 347 -21.56 -6.80 -3.52
CA TYR A 347 -22.75 -7.27 -4.21
C TYR A 347 -23.86 -7.44 -3.19
N PHE A 348 -25.04 -6.86 -3.44
CA PHE A 348 -26.24 -7.03 -2.62
C PHE A 348 -27.38 -7.58 -3.46
N THR A 349 -28.18 -8.48 -2.88
CA THR A 349 -29.38 -9.03 -3.52
C THR A 349 -30.53 -9.20 -2.54
N ALA A 350 -31.72 -8.79 -2.97
CA ALA A 350 -32.98 -9.00 -2.27
C ALA A 350 -34.15 -9.00 -3.26
N THR A 351 -35.31 -9.48 -2.80
CA THR A 351 -36.58 -9.42 -3.54
C THR A 351 -37.59 -8.64 -2.69
N PRO A 352 -37.62 -7.30 -2.79
CA PRO A 352 -38.68 -6.49 -2.21
C PRO A 352 -40.02 -6.77 -2.88
N THR A 353 -41.06 -6.84 -2.07
CA THR A 353 -42.46 -6.87 -2.51
C THR A 353 -43.03 -5.46 -2.35
N TYR A 354 -43.36 -4.81 -3.46
CA TYR A 354 -43.95 -3.48 -3.48
C TYR A 354 -45.47 -3.57 -3.52
N THR A 355 -46.16 -2.76 -2.73
CA THR A 355 -47.59 -2.51 -2.96
C THR A 355 -47.70 -1.44 -4.04
N ILE A 356 -48.31 -1.81 -5.15
CA ILE A 356 -48.54 -0.96 -6.32
C ILE A 356 -49.99 -0.53 -6.32
N SER A 357 -50.22 0.76 -6.18
CA SER A 357 -51.55 1.36 -6.32
C SER A 357 -51.70 1.89 -7.73
N SER A 358 -52.65 1.33 -8.47
CA SER A 358 -53.03 1.79 -9.79
C SER A 358 -54.37 2.51 -9.72
N SER A 359 -54.51 3.66 -10.40
CA SER A 359 -55.78 4.40 -10.44
C SER A 359 -56.17 4.79 -11.86
N ILE A 360 -57.46 4.66 -12.20
CA ILE A 360 -58.05 5.11 -13.47
C ILE A 360 -59.43 5.70 -13.21
N GLY A 361 -59.63 6.96 -13.58
CA GLY A 361 -60.96 7.58 -13.56
C GLY A 361 -61.66 7.53 -12.20
N GLY A 362 -60.91 7.64 -11.11
CA GLY A 362 -61.43 7.64 -9.73
C GLY A 362 -61.60 6.26 -9.09
N ASN A 363 -61.32 5.16 -9.80
CA ASN A 363 -61.22 3.83 -9.20
C ASN A 363 -59.74 3.49 -8.95
N SER A 364 -59.46 2.78 -7.86
CA SER A 364 -58.12 2.27 -7.54
C SER A 364 -58.11 0.75 -7.38
N ALA A 365 -56.97 0.14 -7.72
CA ALA A 365 -56.66 -1.25 -7.45
C ALA A 365 -55.24 -1.35 -6.87
N GLU A 366 -55.05 -2.26 -5.92
CA GLU A 366 -53.76 -2.54 -5.32
C GLU A 366 -53.29 -3.94 -5.73
N GLU A 367 -52.03 -4.04 -6.13
CA GLU A 367 -51.37 -5.31 -6.45
C GLU A 367 -50.02 -5.39 -5.75
N GLU A 368 -49.57 -6.60 -5.44
CA GLU A 368 -48.21 -6.84 -4.95
C GLU A 368 -47.29 -7.17 -6.12
N LEU A 369 -46.11 -6.53 -6.14
CA LEU A 369 -45.06 -6.79 -7.12
C LEU A 369 -43.77 -7.21 -6.43
N ASP A 370 -43.38 -8.47 -6.62
CA ASP A 370 -42.05 -8.95 -6.27
C ASP A 370 -41.03 -8.51 -7.32
N GLN A 371 -40.00 -7.77 -6.91
CA GLN A 371 -38.97 -7.30 -7.82
C GLN A 371 -37.57 -7.70 -7.33
N LYS A 372 -36.93 -8.63 -8.02
CA LYS A 372 -35.56 -9.02 -7.70
C LYS A 372 -34.58 -7.87 -8.00
N THR A 373 -33.96 -7.38 -6.94
CA THR A 373 -32.98 -6.30 -6.98
C THR A 373 -31.60 -6.87 -6.71
N ASN A 374 -30.67 -6.69 -7.65
CA ASN A 374 -29.25 -6.89 -7.36
C ASN A 374 -28.41 -5.67 -7.72
N LEU A 375 -27.42 -5.41 -6.89
CA LEU A 375 -26.63 -4.21 -6.92
C LEU A 375 -25.16 -4.57 -6.77
N MET A 376 -24.34 -4.14 -7.73
CA MET A 376 -22.89 -4.26 -7.67
C MET A 376 -22.28 -2.88 -7.43
N LEU A 377 -21.50 -2.77 -6.37
CA LEU A 377 -20.87 -1.54 -5.93
C LEU A 377 -19.37 -1.65 -6.09
N LEU A 378 -18.77 -0.80 -6.92
CA LEU A 378 -17.31 -0.66 -6.98
C LEU A 378 -16.91 0.51 -6.08
N PHE A 379 -16.26 0.22 -4.96
CA PHE A 379 -16.02 1.19 -3.90
C PHE A 379 -14.56 1.58 -3.74
N VAL A 380 -14.38 2.82 -3.28
CA VAL A 380 -13.18 3.29 -2.59
C VAL A 380 -13.60 3.73 -1.20
N ALA A 381 -12.83 3.35 -0.19
CA ALA A 381 -13.10 3.68 1.20
C ALA A 381 -11.91 4.36 1.86
N ILE A 382 -12.21 5.24 2.80
CA ILE A 382 -11.27 5.82 3.76
C ILE A 382 -11.41 5.04 5.07
N ASN A 383 -10.27 4.62 5.62
CA ASN A 383 -10.23 3.83 6.84
C ASN A 383 -9.81 4.74 8.00
N PHE A 384 -10.43 4.53 9.16
CA PHE A 384 -10.16 5.25 10.39
C PHE A 384 -9.88 4.25 11.51
N ASP A 385 -8.85 4.53 12.30
CA ASP A 385 -8.43 3.73 13.46
C ASP A 385 -9.25 4.04 14.72
#